data_AF-A0A0C3ATF1-F1
#
_entry.id   AF-A0A0C3ATF1-F1
#
_cell.length_a   1.000
_cell.length_b   1.000
_cell.length_c   1.000
_cell.angle_alpha   90.00
_cell.angle_beta   90.00
_cell.angle_gamma   90.00
#
_symmetry.space_group_name_H-M   'P 1'
#
loop_
_entity.id
_entity.type
_entity.pdbx_description
1 polymer ?
#
loop_
_entity_poly.entity_id
_entity_poly.type
_entity_poly.pdbx_seq_one_letter_code
_entity_poly.pdbx_strand_id
1 'polypeptide(L)'
;MAPEYPNSLRTYALVPGIVPTDMLPRDPKSGFVALALDEPALSGCVCVYLSHPHAEFLSGRFLDARWDMDEVMAKKEEIVSGDLLKLRIGGY
;
A
#
# COMPACT_ATOMS: atom_id res chain seq x y z
N MET A 1 10.14 -3.27 11.38
CA MET A 1 9.41 -4.57 11.40
C MET A 1 9.84 -5.54 10.30
N ALA A 2 10.00 -5.10 9.05
CA ALA A 2 10.52 -5.94 7.95
C ALA A 2 11.97 -6.44 8.15
N PRO A 3 12.95 -5.59 8.53
CA PRO A 3 14.33 -6.02 8.71
C PRO A 3 14.57 -6.91 9.96
N GLU A 4 13.68 -6.86 10.95
CA GLU A 4 13.78 -7.63 12.20
C GLU A 4 13.30 -9.08 12.03
N TYR A 5 12.42 -9.35 11.06
CA TYR A 5 11.84 -10.69 10.80
C TYR A 5 11.77 -11.02 9.29
N PRO A 6 12.90 -11.03 8.58
CA PRO A 6 12.92 -11.05 7.11
C PRO A 6 12.35 -12.34 6.49
N ASN A 7 12.37 -13.46 7.22
CA ASN A 7 12.01 -14.78 6.70
C ASN A 7 10.78 -15.41 7.39
N SER A 8 10.14 -14.70 8.32
CA SER A 8 9.00 -15.22 9.08
C SER A 8 7.76 -14.32 9.02
N LEU A 9 7.91 -13.04 8.65
CA LEU A 9 6.80 -12.10 8.54
C LEU A 9 6.81 -11.39 7.18
N ARG A 10 5.64 -11.34 6.55
CA ARG A 10 5.39 -10.48 5.39
C ARG A 10 4.86 -9.14 5.88
N THR A 11 5.51 -8.07 5.48
CA THR A 11 5.16 -6.71 5.92
C THR A 11 4.99 -5.81 4.72
N TYR A 12 3.98 -4.95 4.74
CA TYR A 12 3.64 -4.06 3.63
C TYR A 12 3.39 -2.65 4.16
N ALA A 13 3.83 -1.62 3.45
CA ALA A 13 3.45 -0.24 3.71
C ALA A 13 2.31 0.14 2.77
N LEU A 14 1.07 0.10 3.26
CA LEU A 14 -0.12 0.37 2.45
C LEU A 14 -0.62 1.79 2.71
N VAL A 15 -0.77 2.58 1.64
CA VAL A 15 -1.62 3.77 1.65
C VAL A 15 -3.06 3.34 1.41
N PRO A 16 -3.96 3.51 2.38
CA PRO A 16 -5.33 2.97 2.30
C PRO A 16 -6.27 3.81 1.42
N GLY A 17 -5.82 4.96 0.91
CA GLY A 17 -6.66 5.98 0.27
C GLY A 17 -7.21 7.01 1.26
N ILE A 18 -8.06 7.91 0.77
CA ILE A 18 -8.78 8.90 1.57
C ILE A 18 -10.21 8.39 1.75
N VAL A 19 -10.41 7.69 2.87
CA VAL A 19 -11.69 7.05 3.21
C VAL A 19 -12.46 7.92 4.21
N PRO A 20 -13.79 8.11 4.08
CA PRO A 20 -14.62 8.91 4.98
C PRO A 20 -14.84 8.21 6.33
N THR A 21 -13.78 8.11 7.13
CA THR A 21 -13.79 7.55 8.48
C THR A 21 -13.93 8.65 9.53
N ASP A 22 -14.19 8.26 10.79
CA ASP A 22 -14.23 9.20 11.91
C ASP A 22 -12.90 9.90 12.19
N MET A 23 -11.78 9.33 11.71
CA MET A 23 -10.45 9.94 11.79
C MET A 23 -10.26 11.08 10.79
N LEU A 24 -11.04 11.11 9.70
CA LEU A 24 -10.94 12.14 8.68
C LEU A 24 -11.37 13.50 9.26
N PRO A 25 -10.56 14.57 9.12
CA PRO A 25 -10.98 15.91 9.51
C PRO A 25 -12.27 16.31 8.81
N ARG A 26 -13.32 16.58 9.61
CA ARG A 26 -14.66 16.92 9.10
C ARG A 26 -14.86 18.40 8.82
N ASP A 27 -13.88 19.26 9.16
CA ASP A 27 -13.92 20.68 8.82
C ASP A 27 -13.95 20.83 7.29
N PRO A 28 -15.02 21.41 6.70
CA PRO A 28 -15.10 21.62 5.26
C PRO A 28 -13.94 22.47 4.71
N LYS A 29 -13.30 23.32 5.54
CA LYS A 29 -12.14 24.12 5.15
C LYS A 29 -10.85 23.31 5.01
N SER A 30 -10.81 22.10 5.57
CA SER A 30 -9.65 21.22 5.50
C SER A 30 -9.41 20.63 4.11
N GLY A 31 -10.42 20.68 3.22
CA GLY A 31 -10.36 20.11 1.87
C GLY A 31 -10.44 18.58 1.83
N PHE A 32 -10.15 17.86 2.92
CA PHE A 32 -10.14 16.40 2.97
C PHE A 32 -11.52 15.78 2.73
N VAL A 33 -12.59 16.43 3.19
CA VAL A 33 -13.96 15.95 2.98
C VAL A 33 -14.29 15.83 1.49
N ALA A 34 -13.82 16.77 0.66
CA ALA A 34 -14.05 16.74 -0.78
C ALA A 34 -13.20 15.69 -1.50
N LEU A 35 -12.11 15.23 -0.87
CA LEU A 35 -11.19 14.23 -1.42
C LEU A 35 -11.48 12.81 -0.92
N ALA A 36 -12.43 12.66 0.02
CA ALA A 36 -12.78 11.38 0.62
C ALA A 36 -13.68 10.54 -0.30
N LEU A 37 -13.12 10.13 -1.43
CA LEU A 37 -13.81 9.42 -2.50
C LEU A 37 -13.60 7.89 -2.43
N ASP A 38 -12.66 7.42 -1.59
CA ASP A 38 -12.32 6.00 -1.52
C ASP A 38 -13.24 5.26 -0.53
N GLU A 39 -13.64 4.06 -0.90
CA GLU A 39 -14.46 3.20 -0.03
C GLU A 39 -13.58 2.41 0.97
N PRO A 40 -14.07 2.15 2.20
CA PRO A 40 -13.34 1.30 3.16
C PRO A 40 -12.98 -0.08 2.59
N ALA A 41 -13.84 -0.62 1.72
CA ALA A 41 -13.65 -1.91 1.06
C ALA A 41 -12.39 -1.95 0.19
N LEU A 42 -11.96 -0.83 -0.40
CA LEU A 42 -10.78 -0.76 -1.26
C LEU A 42 -9.52 -1.25 -0.53
N SER A 43 -9.23 -0.63 0.62
CA SER A 43 -8.08 -1.03 1.45
C SER A 43 -8.22 -2.44 2.02
N GLY A 44 -9.44 -2.84 2.41
CA GLY A 44 -9.72 -4.18 2.93
C GLY A 44 -9.45 -5.28 1.90
N CYS A 45 -9.93 -5.11 0.67
CA CYS A 45 -9.70 -6.03 -0.43
C CYS A 45 -8.20 -6.18 -0.74
N VAL A 46 -7.45 -5.08 -0.77
CA VAL A 46 -5.99 -5.13 -0.99
C VAL A 46 -5.28 -5.86 0.16
N CYS A 47 -5.68 -5.63 1.41
CA CYS A 47 -5.12 -6.40 2.54
C CYS A 47 -5.37 -7.91 2.41
N VAL A 48 -6.57 -8.33 2.00
CA VAL A 48 -6.89 -9.74 1.73
C VAL A 48 -6.04 -10.27 0.59
N TYR A 49 -5.90 -9.51 -0.50
CA TYR A 49 -5.06 -9.86 -1.64
C TYR A 49 -3.60 -10.11 -1.21
N LEU A 50 -3.02 -9.19 -0.45
CA LEU A 50 -1.64 -9.28 0.05
C LEU A 50 -1.40 -10.44 1.03
N SER A 51 -2.46 -10.94 1.66
CA SER A 51 -2.37 -12.12 2.53
C SER A 51 -2.07 -13.41 1.75
N HIS A 52 -2.37 -13.46 0.44
CA HIS A 52 -2.15 -14.65 -0.37
C HIS A 52 -0.65 -14.84 -0.75
N PRO A 53 -0.13 -16.07 -0.86
CA PRO A 53 1.28 -16.32 -1.22
C PRO A 53 1.76 -15.69 -2.53
N HIS A 54 0.87 -15.45 -3.50
CA HIS A 54 1.24 -14.83 -4.78
C HIS A 54 1.83 -13.42 -4.60
N ALA A 55 1.48 -12.72 -3.52
CA ALA A 55 1.90 -11.36 -3.21
C ALA A 55 3.19 -11.30 -2.34
N GLU A 56 3.87 -12.43 -2.15
CA GLU A 56 5.08 -12.50 -1.32
C GLU A 56 6.20 -11.57 -1.81
N PHE A 57 6.34 -11.41 -3.13
CA PHE A 57 7.36 -10.53 -3.72
C PHE A 57 7.16 -9.05 -3.37
N LEU A 58 5.96 -8.66 -2.95
CA LEU A 58 5.64 -7.31 -2.50
C LEU A 58 6.03 -7.06 -1.04
N SER A 59 6.51 -8.09 -0.31
CA SER A 59 6.96 -7.91 1.07
C SER A 59 8.10 -6.89 1.14
N GLY A 60 8.02 -6.02 2.16
CA GLY A 60 8.95 -4.92 2.39
C GLY A 60 8.78 -3.73 1.46
N ARG A 61 7.70 -3.68 0.65
CA ARG A 61 7.42 -2.61 -0.32
C ARG A 61 6.23 -1.76 0.08
N PHE A 62 6.18 -0.59 -0.55
CA PHE A 62 5.13 0.40 -0.48
C PHE A 62 4.08 0.16 -1.56
N LEU A 63 2.81 0.29 -1.21
CA LEU A 63 1.65 0.06 -2.06
C LEU A 63 0.61 1.14 -1.82
N ASP A 64 -0.13 1.49 -2.87
CA ASP A 64 -1.33 2.31 -2.77
C ASP A 64 -2.54 1.42 -3.06
N ALA A 65 -3.55 1.46 -2.19
CA ALA A 65 -4.75 0.65 -2.34
C ALA A 65 -5.55 0.99 -3.61
N ARG A 66 -5.30 2.16 -4.21
CA ARG A 66 -5.96 2.63 -5.44
C ARG A 66 -5.31 2.10 -6.73
N TRP A 67 -4.18 1.41 -6.64
CA TRP A 67 -3.54 0.80 -7.80
C TRP A 67 -4.31 -0.42 -8.29
N ASP A 68 -4.25 -0.67 -9.60
CA ASP A 68 -4.71 -1.91 -10.17
C ASP A 68 -3.72 -3.03 -9.80
N MET A 69 -4.19 -3.98 -8.99
CA MET A 69 -3.35 -5.08 -8.52
C MET A 69 -2.95 -6.03 -9.65
N ASP A 70 -3.76 -6.19 -10.70
CA ASP A 70 -3.41 -7.04 -11.84
C ASP A 70 -2.24 -6.43 -12.63
N GLU A 71 -2.22 -5.11 -12.80
CA GLU A 71 -1.07 -4.41 -13.39
C GLU A 71 0.20 -4.54 -12.53
N VAL A 72 0.06 -4.44 -11.20
CA VAL A 72 1.19 -4.62 -10.27
C VAL A 72 1.76 -6.03 -10.38
N MET A 73 0.90 -7.06 -10.51
CA MET A 73 1.34 -8.44 -10.72
C MET A 73 2.02 -8.63 -12.08
N ALA A 74 1.49 -8.01 -13.13
CA ALA A 74 2.07 -8.08 -14.46
C ALA A 74 3.50 -7.48 -14.50
N LYS A 75 3.78 -6.49 -13.64
CA LYS A 75 5.10 -5.85 -13.51
C LYS A 75 6.02 -6.50 -12.47
N LYS A 76 5.70 -7.71 -11.99
CA LYS A 76 6.47 -8.40 -10.94
C LYS A 76 7.97 -8.45 -11.22
N GLU A 77 8.37 -8.83 -12.43
CA GLU A 77 9.79 -8.97 -12.79
C GLU A 77 10.54 -7.63 -12.73
N GLU A 78 9.91 -6.56 -13.22
CA GLU A 78 10.44 -5.20 -13.16
C GLU A 78 10.60 -4.73 -11.71
N ILE A 79 9.57 -4.94 -10.88
CA ILE A 79 9.58 -4.56 -9.47
C ILE A 79 10.69 -5.27 -8.68
N VAL A 80 10.88 -6.57 -8.94
CA VAL A 80 11.90 -7.37 -8.24
C VAL A 80 13.30 -7.01 -8.72
N SER A 81 13.53 -6.96 -10.02
CA SER A 81 14.85 -6.68 -10.60
C SER A 81 15.35 -5.27 -10.32
N GLY A 82 14.46 -4.26 -10.37
CA GLY A 82 14.78 -2.87 -10.05
C GLY A 82 14.76 -2.54 -8.56
N ASP A 83 14.40 -3.51 -7.70
CA ASP A 83 14.13 -3.30 -6.28
C ASP A 83 13.21 -2.10 -6.01
N LEU A 84 12.17 -1.98 -6.83
CA LEU A 84 11.24 -0.85 -6.86
C LEU A 84 10.27 -0.89 -5.67
N LEU A 85 9.51 0.20 -5.53
CA LEU A 85 8.47 0.38 -4.51
C LEU A 85 9.04 0.34 -3.08
N LYS A 86 10.28 0.78 -2.89
CA LYS A 86 10.90 0.93 -1.57
C LYS A 86 11.17 2.39 -1.28
N LEU A 87 10.80 2.82 -0.08
CA LEU A 87 11.20 4.12 0.44
C LEU A 87 12.70 4.06 0.74
N ARG A 88 13.46 4.97 0.13
CA ARG A 88 14.89 5.14 0.37
C ARG A 88 15.15 6.59 0.76
N ILE A 89 15.94 6.78 1.81
CA ILE A 89 16.45 8.10 2.18
C ILE A 89 17.82 8.21 1.54
N GLY A 90 17.98 9.15 0.61
CA GLY A 90 19.30 9.54 0.10
C GLY A 90 19.96 10.46 1.12
N GLY A 91 21.13 10.08 1.63
CA GLY A 91 21.96 10.99 2.42
C GLY A 91 22.43 12.18 1.58
N TYR A 92 22.81 13.26 2.26
CA TYR A 92 23.44 14.45 1.65
C TYR A 92 24.85 14.14 1.17
#